data_AF-A0A0F9B4I6-F1
#
_entry.id   AF-A0A0F9B4I6-F1
#
_cell.length_a   1.000
_cell.length_b   1.000
_cell.length_c   1.000
_cell.angle_alpha   90.00
_cell.angle_beta   90.00
_cell.angle_gamma   90.00
#
_symmetry.space_group_name_H-M   'P 1'
#
loop_
_entity.id
_entity.type
_entity.pdbx_description
1 polymer ?
#
loop_
_entity_poly.entity_id
_entity_poly.type
_entity_poly.pdbx_seq_one_letter_code
_entity_poly.pdbx_strand_id
1 'polypeptide(L)'
;KDFWLFIDGNHDVVVFDFPLIGDFDPTSYYTTLKEAIIQSIMLTYNLEESEISSFLNPVPGKNEQSIVIFETEEGGTGVLKSLLNTSLDRFDKFIENLFRILHVKSLKPYEETMDACITACYNCLLRFRNQFEHNLLNRKIVLPLIKLLKSCKLEGISEVSELDLREKLKNLKEKCDSELEKMVLDEIVKQKIRLPDKAQKLFSENDIPMTKADFFYNPNTYLFVDGPPHLPDNVQSEDRAKRDKIESKGFTVIELDFKDGKYIENSFLIERQVSKLRAYFDDVIDYNHDLV
;
A
#
# COMPACT_ATOMS: atom_id res chain seq x y z
N LYS A 1 32.10 -24.15 -8.32
CA LYS A 1 31.89 -23.49 -7.01
C LYS A 1 31.15 -22.21 -7.37
N ASP A 2 29.84 -22.21 -7.16
CA ASP A 2 29.01 -21.14 -7.66
C ASP A 2 28.99 -20.03 -6.60
N PHE A 3 29.43 -18.84 -7.01
CA PHE A 3 29.42 -17.66 -6.17
C PHE A 3 28.16 -16.87 -6.47
N TRP A 4 27.46 -16.49 -5.41
CA TRP A 4 26.32 -15.61 -5.48
C TRP A 4 26.70 -14.33 -4.73
N LEU A 5 26.70 -13.22 -5.46
CA LEU A 5 26.77 -11.87 -4.90
C LEU A 5 25.34 -11.35 -4.86
N PHE A 6 24.87 -10.99 -3.67
CA PHE A 6 23.64 -10.24 -3.49
C PHE A 6 23.99 -8.89 -2.90
N ILE A 7 23.27 -7.86 -3.34
CA ILE A 7 23.27 -6.52 -2.75
C ILE A 7 21.91 -6.40 -2.08
N ASP A 8 21.91 -6.08 -0.79
CA ASP A 8 20.71 -5.77 -0.02
C ASP A 8 20.59 -4.25 0.04
N GLY A 9 19.43 -3.71 -0.34
CA GLY A 9 19.22 -2.28 -0.51
C GLY A 9 17.77 -1.90 -0.30
N ASN A 10 17.55 -0.76 0.37
CA ASN A 10 16.23 -0.18 0.53
C ASN A 10 15.99 0.82 -0.61
N HIS A 11 14.91 0.59 -1.36
CA HIS A 11 14.48 1.45 -2.47
C HIS A 11 13.03 1.83 -2.26
N ASP A 12 12.72 3.13 -2.39
CA ASP A 12 11.34 3.57 -2.39
C ASP A 12 10.65 3.08 -3.68
N VAL A 13 9.40 2.63 -3.55
CA VAL A 13 8.58 2.13 -4.64
C VAL A 13 7.20 2.77 -4.55
N VAL A 14 6.66 3.20 -5.69
CA VAL A 14 5.27 3.65 -5.82
C VAL A 14 4.60 2.86 -6.93
N VAL A 15 3.38 2.43 -6.66
CA VAL A 15 2.52 1.73 -7.61
C VAL A 15 1.35 2.63 -7.96
N PHE A 16 1.14 2.86 -9.25
CA PHE A 16 -0.03 3.58 -9.75
C PHE A 16 -1.00 2.62 -10.43
N ASP A 17 -2.24 2.60 -9.94
CA ASP A 17 -3.35 1.86 -10.53
C ASP A 17 -4.31 2.84 -11.20
N PHE A 18 -4.40 2.77 -12.52
CA PHE A 18 -5.32 3.59 -13.31
C PHE A 18 -6.26 2.72 -14.13
N PRO A 19 -7.55 3.08 -14.20
CA PRO A 19 -8.45 2.45 -15.14
C PRO A 19 -8.03 2.82 -16.58
N LEU A 20 -8.32 1.90 -17.51
CA LEU A 20 -8.25 2.22 -18.94
C LEU A 20 -9.41 3.17 -19.29
N ILE A 21 -9.10 4.42 -19.67
CA ILE A 21 -10.11 5.41 -20.01
C ILE A 21 -10.14 5.63 -21.53
N GLY A 22 -11.19 5.11 -22.16
CA GLY A 22 -11.38 5.14 -23.62
C GLY A 22 -11.29 3.75 -24.23
N ASP A 23 -11.38 3.70 -25.56
CA ASP A 23 -11.27 2.46 -26.34
C ASP A 23 -9.91 2.45 -27.06
N PHE A 24 -8.86 2.12 -26.29
CA PHE A 24 -7.47 2.10 -26.75
C PHE A 24 -6.85 0.73 -26.50
N ASP A 25 -5.82 0.41 -27.28
CA ASP A 25 -4.98 -0.76 -27.00
C ASP A 25 -4.32 -0.63 -25.62
N PRO A 26 -4.54 -1.58 -24.69
CA PRO A 26 -4.03 -1.49 -23.32
C PRO A 26 -2.51 -1.39 -23.26
N THR A 27 -1.79 -2.13 -24.11
CA THR A 27 -0.33 -2.10 -24.13
C THR A 27 0.18 -0.71 -24.50
N SER A 28 -0.31 -0.14 -25.61
CA SER A 28 0.02 1.23 -25.99
C SER A 28 -0.35 2.25 -24.92
N TYR A 29 -1.53 2.12 -24.31
CA TYR A 29 -2.03 3.02 -23.28
C TYR A 29 -1.15 3.02 -22.02
N TYR A 30 -0.91 1.85 -21.43
CA TYR A 30 -0.13 1.74 -20.19
C TYR A 30 1.36 2.02 -20.41
N THR A 31 1.94 1.64 -21.56
CA THR A 31 3.31 2.02 -21.93
C THR A 31 3.44 3.53 -22.07
N THR A 32 2.49 4.19 -22.76
CA THR A 32 2.46 5.66 -22.86
C THR A 32 2.32 6.33 -21.50
N LEU A 33 1.43 5.82 -20.65
CA LEU A 33 1.15 6.40 -19.34
C LEU A 33 2.36 6.27 -18.40
N LYS A 34 3.00 5.09 -18.37
CA LYS A 34 4.25 4.84 -17.64
C LYS A 34 5.32 5.85 -18.04
N GLU A 35 5.56 6.01 -19.35
CA GLU A 35 6.59 6.91 -19.87
C GLU A 35 6.29 8.39 -19.57
N ALA A 36 5.03 8.80 -19.60
CA ALA A 36 4.63 10.16 -19.23
C ALA A 36 4.85 10.43 -17.72
N ILE A 37 4.48 9.47 -16.86
CA ILE A 37 4.60 9.62 -15.40
C ILE A 37 6.06 9.65 -14.97
N ILE A 38 6.88 8.68 -15.39
CA ILE A 38 8.29 8.65 -14.97
C ILE A 38 9.06 9.90 -15.42
N GLN A 39 8.79 10.40 -16.63
CA GLN A 39 9.38 11.64 -17.12
C GLN A 39 8.92 12.85 -16.31
N SER A 40 7.65 12.88 -15.90
CA SER A 40 7.15 13.96 -15.07
C SER A 40 7.78 13.96 -13.68
N ILE A 41 8.00 12.79 -13.08
CA ILE A 41 8.72 12.66 -11.81
C ILE A 41 10.16 13.16 -11.97
N MET A 42 10.88 12.71 -13.00
CA MET A 42 12.25 13.18 -13.27
C MET A 42 12.32 14.70 -13.42
N LEU A 43 11.38 15.33 -14.15
CA LEU A 43 11.34 16.79 -14.29
C LEU A 43 11.00 17.51 -12.98
N THR A 44 10.15 16.93 -12.14
CA THR A 44 9.70 17.54 -10.87
C THR A 44 10.82 17.60 -9.83
N TYR A 45 11.74 16.63 -9.89
CA TYR A 45 12.85 16.47 -8.95
C TYR A 45 14.23 16.71 -9.57
N ASN A 46 14.28 17.02 -10.87
CA ASN A 46 15.51 17.17 -11.64
C ASN A 46 16.42 15.93 -11.54
N LEU A 47 15.83 14.75 -11.74
CA LEU A 47 16.53 13.46 -11.70
C LEU A 47 17.16 13.13 -13.05
N GLU A 48 18.27 12.41 -12.99
CA GLU A 48 18.86 11.67 -14.09
C GLU A 48 18.09 10.36 -14.36
N GLU A 49 18.18 9.88 -15.59
CA GLU A 49 17.48 8.66 -16.02
C GLU A 49 18.00 7.38 -15.32
N SER A 50 19.16 7.45 -14.65
CA SER A 50 19.73 6.37 -13.85
C SER A 50 19.28 6.35 -12.39
N GLU A 51 18.56 7.36 -11.93
CA GLU A 51 18.09 7.48 -10.52
C GLU A 51 16.69 6.88 -10.31
N ILE A 52 15.94 6.65 -11.39
CA ILE A 52 14.57 6.14 -11.33
C ILE A 52 14.26 5.20 -12.49
N SER A 53 13.53 4.12 -12.20
CA SER A 53 13.11 3.14 -13.20
C SER A 53 11.65 2.76 -13.03
N SER A 54 11.07 2.14 -14.06
CA SER A 54 9.68 1.70 -14.03
C SER A 54 9.42 0.46 -14.89
N PHE A 55 8.39 -0.29 -14.51
CA PHE A 55 7.86 -1.40 -15.30
C PHE A 55 6.34 -1.50 -15.16
N LEU A 56 5.72 -2.27 -16.06
CA LEU A 56 4.29 -2.56 -16.05
C LEU A 56 4.06 -3.91 -15.39
N ASN A 57 3.17 -3.96 -14.40
CA ASN A 57 2.74 -5.20 -13.76
C ASN A 57 1.30 -5.53 -14.18
N PRO A 58 1.05 -6.66 -14.86
CA PRO A 58 -0.30 -7.06 -15.24
C PRO A 58 -1.20 -7.28 -14.01
N VAL A 59 -2.44 -6.76 -14.06
CA VAL A 59 -3.43 -7.01 -12.99
C VAL A 59 -4.18 -8.31 -13.30
N PRO A 60 -4.13 -9.34 -12.44
CA PRO A 60 -4.81 -10.61 -12.69
C PRO A 60 -6.31 -10.45 -12.94
N GLY A 61 -6.81 -11.06 -14.02
CA GLY A 61 -8.24 -11.07 -14.35
C GLY A 61 -8.77 -9.76 -14.94
N LYS A 62 -7.90 -8.78 -15.25
CA LYS A 62 -8.28 -7.51 -15.87
C LYS A 62 -7.42 -7.19 -17.08
N ASN A 63 -7.94 -6.33 -17.95
CA ASN A 63 -7.19 -5.75 -19.07
C ASN A 63 -6.49 -4.44 -18.64
N GLU A 64 -5.95 -4.43 -17.42
CA GLU A 64 -5.36 -3.28 -16.75
C GLU A 64 -3.93 -3.64 -16.31
N GLN A 65 -3.06 -2.63 -16.21
CA GLN A 65 -1.69 -2.80 -15.74
C GLN A 65 -1.37 -1.75 -14.69
N SER A 66 -0.76 -2.18 -13.59
CA SER A 66 -0.19 -1.29 -12.59
C SER A 66 1.14 -0.75 -13.10
N ILE A 67 1.40 0.53 -12.88
CA ILE A 67 2.68 1.15 -13.19
C ILE A 67 3.51 1.15 -11.91
N VAL A 68 4.60 0.39 -11.89
CA VAL A 68 5.53 0.33 -10.76
C VAL A 68 6.70 1.24 -11.07
N ILE A 69 7.01 2.16 -10.17
CA ILE A 69 8.14 3.08 -10.25
C ILE A 69 8.98 2.93 -8.99
N PHE A 70 10.29 2.86 -9.14
CA PHE A 70 11.21 2.68 -8.03
C PHE A 70 12.48 3.49 -8.23
N GLU A 71 13.07 3.93 -7.12
CA GLU A 71 14.37 4.59 -7.11
C GLU A 71 15.47 3.53 -7.29
N THR A 72 16.44 3.78 -8.16
CA THR A 72 17.47 2.80 -8.51
C THR A 72 18.77 2.97 -7.73
N GLU A 73 18.96 4.10 -7.06
CA GLU A 73 20.10 4.33 -6.18
C GLU A 73 19.81 3.85 -4.75
N GLU A 74 20.82 3.27 -4.11
CA GLU A 74 20.73 2.70 -2.77
C GLU A 74 20.53 3.81 -1.72
N GLY A 75 19.56 3.61 -0.82
CA GLY A 75 19.30 4.53 0.29
C GLY A 75 18.20 5.55 0.02
N GLY A 76 17.71 5.65 -1.22
CA GLY A 76 16.57 6.48 -1.63
C GLY A 76 16.77 7.98 -1.35
N THR A 77 16.55 8.83 -2.35
CA THR A 77 16.50 10.28 -2.13
C THR A 77 15.17 10.71 -1.48
N GLY A 78 14.24 9.77 -1.30
CA GLY A 78 12.92 10.04 -0.75
C GLY A 78 12.03 10.82 -1.72
N VAL A 79 12.34 10.77 -3.02
CA VAL A 79 11.64 11.50 -4.08
C VAL A 79 10.22 10.96 -4.23
N LEU A 80 10.08 9.64 -4.26
CA LEU A 80 8.77 9.01 -4.37
C LEU A 80 7.91 9.26 -3.12
N LYS A 81 8.50 9.18 -1.93
CA LYS A 81 7.83 9.56 -0.67
C LYS A 81 7.44 11.05 -0.67
N SER A 82 8.33 11.92 -1.13
CA SER A 82 8.08 13.36 -1.25
C SER A 82 6.95 13.69 -2.22
N LEU A 83 6.81 12.92 -3.32
CA LEU A 83 5.76 13.13 -4.31
C LEU A 83 4.36 12.93 -3.71
N LEU A 84 4.25 12.01 -2.75
CA LEU A 84 3.02 11.66 -2.07
C LEU A 84 2.75 12.50 -0.80
N ASN A 85 3.64 13.43 -0.46
CA ASN A 85 3.49 14.27 0.71
C ASN A 85 2.51 15.42 0.42
N THR A 86 1.31 15.34 1.01
CA THR A 86 0.22 16.33 0.84
C THR A 86 0.52 17.71 1.42
N SER A 87 1.54 17.86 2.26
CA SER A 87 2.00 19.15 2.76
C SER A 87 2.90 19.93 1.79
N LEU A 88 3.33 19.28 0.70
CA LEU A 88 4.20 19.86 -0.32
C LEU A 88 3.44 20.09 -1.63
N ASP A 89 3.87 21.09 -2.40
CA ASP A 89 3.36 21.39 -3.74
C ASP A 89 3.93 20.48 -4.84
N ARG A 90 4.53 19.34 -4.46
CA ARG A 90 5.26 18.45 -5.37
C ARG A 90 4.33 17.70 -6.31
N PHE A 91 3.20 17.24 -5.79
CA PHE A 91 2.18 16.59 -6.62
C PHE A 91 1.62 17.55 -7.67
N ASP A 92 1.35 18.81 -7.31
CA ASP A 92 0.86 19.82 -8.24
C ASP A 92 1.89 20.09 -9.36
N LYS A 93 3.17 20.26 -9.00
CA LYS A 93 4.27 20.40 -9.98
C LYS A 93 4.40 19.17 -10.89
N PHE A 94 4.22 17.97 -10.33
CA PHE A 94 4.19 16.73 -11.11
C PHE A 94 3.03 16.73 -12.12
N ILE A 95 1.83 17.17 -11.73
CA ILE A 95 0.70 17.27 -12.66
C ILE A 95 0.98 18.33 -13.74
N GLU A 96 1.54 19.48 -13.39
CA GLU A 96 1.94 20.53 -14.35
C GLU A 96 2.97 20.02 -15.36
N ASN A 97 4.01 19.32 -14.88
CA ASN A 97 5.03 18.73 -15.73
C ASN A 97 4.46 17.63 -16.64
N LEU A 98 3.45 16.88 -16.19
CA LEU A 98 2.77 15.88 -16.99
C LEU A 98 2.05 16.53 -18.19
N PHE A 99 1.39 17.67 -17.99
CA PHE A 99 0.81 18.45 -19.08
C PHE A 99 1.87 19.00 -20.03
N ARG A 100 2.99 19.51 -19.48
CA ARG A 100 4.12 20.01 -20.27
C ARG A 100 4.70 18.91 -21.17
N ILE A 101 4.95 17.72 -20.61
CA ILE A 101 5.40 16.54 -21.34
C ILE A 101 4.45 16.22 -22.48
N LEU A 102 3.13 16.25 -22.25
CA LEU A 102 2.14 15.92 -23.28
C LEU A 102 1.85 17.07 -24.26
N HIS A 103 2.65 18.15 -24.23
CA HIS A 103 2.50 19.35 -25.05
C HIS A 103 1.14 20.05 -24.89
N VAL A 104 0.57 20.04 -23.68
CA VAL A 104 -0.71 20.69 -23.37
C VAL A 104 -0.46 22.02 -22.67
N LYS A 105 -0.88 23.12 -23.30
CA LYS A 105 -0.78 24.48 -22.77
C LYS A 105 -2.00 24.86 -21.93
N SER A 106 -3.20 24.49 -22.36
CA SER A 106 -4.44 24.73 -21.62
C SER A 106 -5.47 23.63 -21.88
N LEU A 107 -6.38 23.43 -20.93
CA LEU A 107 -7.52 22.51 -21.08
C LEU A 107 -8.85 23.23 -21.35
N LYS A 108 -8.94 24.52 -21.01
CA LYS A 108 -10.16 25.32 -21.14
C LYS A 108 -9.78 26.75 -21.57
N PRO A 109 -9.81 27.07 -22.89
CA PRO A 109 -10.00 26.15 -24.01
C PRO A 109 -8.84 25.16 -24.13
N TYR A 110 -9.06 24.01 -24.79
CA TYR A 110 -7.97 23.07 -25.05
C TYR A 110 -7.01 23.69 -26.07
N GLU A 111 -5.75 23.80 -25.68
CA GLU A 111 -4.67 24.38 -26.48
C GLU A 111 -3.40 23.55 -26.29
N GLU A 112 -2.76 23.17 -27.38
CA GLU A 112 -1.44 22.53 -27.38
C GLU A 112 -0.32 23.58 -27.50
N THR A 113 0.91 23.22 -27.16
CA THR A 113 2.06 24.09 -27.41
C THR A 113 2.35 24.20 -28.91
N MET A 114 3.03 25.26 -29.34
CA MET A 114 3.34 25.46 -30.78
C MET A 114 4.23 24.37 -31.37
N ASP A 115 5.03 23.71 -30.53
CA ASP A 115 5.95 22.63 -30.87
C ASP A 115 5.35 21.22 -30.64
N ALA A 116 4.03 21.13 -30.46
CA ALA A 116 3.33 19.88 -30.21
C ALA A 116 3.53 18.86 -31.34
N CYS A 117 4.18 17.73 -31.01
CA CYS A 117 4.36 16.62 -31.96
C CYS A 117 3.03 15.90 -32.24
N ILE A 118 2.92 15.16 -33.34
CA ILE A 118 1.66 14.47 -33.69
C ILE A 118 1.39 13.27 -32.76
N THR A 119 2.43 12.48 -32.49
CA THR A 119 2.34 11.18 -31.79
C THR A 119 3.24 11.12 -30.57
N ALA A 120 4.56 11.15 -30.76
CA ALA A 120 5.59 11.19 -29.73
C ALA A 120 6.90 11.76 -30.31
N CYS A 121 7.71 12.42 -29.48
CA CYS A 121 9.03 12.96 -29.82
C CYS A 121 9.96 12.92 -28.58
N TYR A 122 11.24 13.24 -28.78
CA TYR A 122 12.24 13.29 -27.71
C TYR A 122 12.05 14.44 -26.71
N ASN A 123 11.19 15.39 -27.00
CA ASN A 123 10.80 16.44 -26.05
C ASN A 123 9.58 16.04 -25.20
N CYS A 124 8.99 14.86 -25.42
CA CYS A 124 7.84 14.38 -24.66
C CYS A 124 7.97 12.97 -24.09
N LEU A 125 8.03 11.95 -24.94
CA LEU A 125 7.85 10.55 -24.54
C LEU A 125 9.01 9.67 -24.99
N LEU A 126 9.70 10.01 -26.09
CA LEU A 126 10.82 9.23 -26.58
C LEU A 126 12.05 9.51 -25.72
N ARG A 127 12.69 8.43 -25.24
CA ARG A 127 13.98 8.44 -24.57
C ARG A 127 14.91 7.45 -25.26
N PHE A 128 16.20 7.54 -24.99
CA PHE A 128 17.13 6.54 -25.53
C PHE A 128 16.91 5.17 -24.92
N ARG A 129 16.55 5.09 -23.62
CA ARG A 129 16.37 3.80 -22.93
C ARG A 129 15.06 3.08 -23.28
N ASN A 130 14.06 3.80 -23.81
CA ASN A 130 12.76 3.21 -24.19
C ASN A 130 12.63 2.97 -25.72
N GLN A 131 13.74 2.87 -26.46
CA GLN A 131 13.71 2.76 -27.92
C GLN A 131 12.86 1.60 -28.46
N PHE A 132 12.83 0.47 -27.76
CA PHE A 132 12.02 -0.69 -28.12
C PHE A 132 10.50 -0.46 -27.96
N GLU A 133 10.10 0.58 -27.22
CA GLU A 133 8.71 0.92 -26.95
C GLU A 133 8.19 2.06 -27.85
N HIS A 134 9.06 2.69 -28.66
CA HIS A 134 8.72 3.91 -29.43
C HIS A 134 7.47 3.77 -30.30
N ASN A 135 7.21 2.59 -30.88
CA ASN A 135 6.04 2.31 -31.71
C ASN A 135 4.72 2.24 -30.91
N LEU A 136 4.80 2.07 -29.59
CA LEU A 136 3.65 2.01 -28.69
C LEU A 136 3.25 3.39 -28.15
N LEU A 137 4.13 4.40 -28.25
CA LEU A 137 3.97 5.68 -27.58
C LEU A 137 3.08 6.64 -28.37
N ASN A 138 2.02 7.14 -27.75
CA ASN A 138 1.17 8.17 -28.35
C ASN A 138 0.60 9.11 -27.28
N ARG A 139 1.09 10.35 -27.22
CA ARG A 139 0.72 11.32 -26.16
C ARG A 139 -0.78 11.58 -26.03
N LYS A 140 -1.57 11.34 -27.08
CA LYS A 140 -3.00 11.68 -27.10
C LYS A 140 -3.89 10.65 -26.42
N ILE A 141 -3.49 9.38 -26.35
CA ILE A 141 -4.35 8.30 -25.84
C ILE A 141 -4.53 8.37 -24.32
N VAL A 142 -3.57 8.97 -23.60
CA VAL A 142 -3.63 9.13 -22.14
C VAL A 142 -4.27 10.46 -21.70
N LEU A 143 -4.50 11.40 -22.62
CA LEU A 143 -5.07 12.71 -22.30
C LEU A 143 -6.42 12.65 -21.56
N PRO A 144 -7.35 11.72 -21.84
CA PRO A 144 -8.59 11.61 -21.07
C PRO A 144 -8.33 11.46 -19.57
N LEU A 145 -7.41 10.58 -19.17
CA LEU A 145 -7.02 10.38 -17.78
C LEU A 145 -6.31 11.61 -17.21
N ILE A 146 -5.32 12.15 -17.93
CA ILE A 146 -4.53 13.29 -17.43
C ILE A 146 -5.42 14.52 -17.18
N LYS A 147 -6.46 14.73 -18.00
CA LYS A 147 -7.45 15.79 -17.79
C LYS A 147 -8.20 15.64 -16.48
N LEU A 148 -8.51 14.42 -16.05
CA LEU A 148 -9.17 14.16 -14.76
C LEU A 148 -8.23 14.46 -13.60
N LEU A 149 -6.94 14.10 -13.73
CA LEU A 149 -5.94 14.31 -12.69
C LEU A 149 -5.74 15.78 -12.32
N LYS A 150 -5.93 16.72 -13.26
CA LYS A 150 -5.83 18.17 -12.97
C LYS A 150 -6.79 18.65 -11.87
N SER A 151 -7.94 18.01 -11.75
CA SER A 151 -8.94 18.34 -10.72
C SER A 151 -8.86 17.42 -9.51
N CYS A 152 -8.00 16.40 -9.54
CA CYS A 152 -7.81 15.51 -8.41
C CYS A 152 -6.94 16.18 -7.36
N LYS A 153 -7.28 15.96 -6.09
CA LYS A 153 -6.39 16.25 -4.97
C LYS A 153 -5.79 14.94 -4.50
N LEU A 154 -4.53 14.99 -4.12
CA LEU A 154 -3.91 13.87 -3.45
C LEU A 154 -4.55 13.76 -2.06
N GLU A 155 -5.37 12.73 -1.89
CA GLU A 155 -5.87 12.32 -0.59
C GLU A 155 -5.07 11.08 -0.20
N GLY A 156 -4.27 11.19 0.85
CA GLY A 156 -3.67 10.00 1.43
C GLY A 156 -4.80 9.07 1.88
N ILE A 157 -4.72 7.78 1.53
CA ILE A 157 -5.38 6.75 2.32
C ILE A 157 -4.54 6.68 3.60
N SER A 158 -4.77 7.66 4.46
CA SER A 158 -4.00 8.09 5.62
C SER A 158 -2.67 7.37 5.79
N GLU A 159 -1.54 8.06 5.54
CA GLU A 159 -0.53 8.10 6.60
C GLU A 159 -1.31 8.50 7.84
N VAL A 160 -1.68 7.50 8.66
CA VAL A 160 -2.50 7.73 9.83
C VAL A 160 -1.70 8.73 10.65
N SER A 161 -2.18 9.98 10.73
CA SER A 161 -1.49 11.00 11.51
C SER A 161 -1.27 10.44 12.91
N GLU A 162 -0.19 10.81 13.58
CA GLU A 162 0.09 10.28 14.91
C GLU A 162 -1.12 10.49 15.85
N LEU A 163 -1.86 11.57 15.64
CA LEU A 163 -3.15 11.85 16.29
C LEU A 163 -4.24 10.83 15.92
N ASP A 164 -4.42 10.53 14.63
CA ASP A 164 -5.38 9.52 14.15
C ASP A 164 -5.02 8.10 14.64
N LEU A 165 -3.73 7.76 14.81
CA LEU A 165 -3.30 6.48 15.36
C LEU A 165 -3.59 6.40 16.83
N ARG A 166 -3.26 7.45 17.58
CA ARG A 166 -3.57 7.54 19.01
C ARG A 166 -5.07 7.42 19.21
N GLU A 167 -5.88 8.06 18.38
CA GLU A 167 -7.34 7.94 18.42
C GLU A 167 -7.82 6.54 18.01
N LYS A 168 -7.29 5.95 16.95
CA LYS A 168 -7.63 4.58 16.52
C LYS A 168 -7.25 3.55 17.58
N LEU A 169 -6.03 3.62 18.12
CA LEU A 169 -5.54 2.76 19.20
C LEU A 169 -6.43 2.91 20.44
N LYS A 170 -6.76 4.14 20.84
CA LYS A 170 -7.66 4.41 21.96
C LYS A 170 -9.03 3.77 21.72
N ASN A 171 -9.63 3.97 20.55
CA ASN A 171 -10.93 3.40 20.17
C ASN A 171 -10.92 1.86 20.14
N LEU A 172 -9.79 1.24 19.77
CA LEU A 172 -9.61 -0.21 19.84
C LEU A 172 -9.48 -0.68 21.29
N LYS A 173 -8.64 -0.02 22.10
CA LYS A 173 -8.44 -0.34 23.53
C LYS A 173 -9.70 -0.20 24.37
N GLU A 174 -10.56 0.78 24.07
CA GLU A 174 -11.86 0.98 24.74
C GLU A 174 -12.83 -0.18 24.49
N LYS A 175 -12.62 -0.94 23.41
CA LYS A 175 -13.43 -2.09 23.05
C LYS A 175 -12.83 -3.42 23.48
N CYS A 176 -11.60 -3.46 24.00
CA CYS A 176 -10.98 -4.70 24.47
C CYS A 176 -11.68 -5.23 25.73
N ASP A 177 -11.79 -6.56 25.84
CA ASP A 177 -12.40 -7.24 26.99
C ASP A 177 -11.36 -7.60 28.07
N SER A 178 -10.07 -7.58 27.73
CA SER A 178 -8.97 -7.91 28.65
C SER A 178 -7.77 -6.95 28.55
N GLU A 179 -6.97 -6.90 29.62
CA GLU A 179 -5.70 -6.16 29.62
C GLU A 179 -4.68 -6.80 28.66
N LEU A 180 -4.72 -8.12 28.47
CA LEU A 180 -3.87 -8.83 27.53
C LEU A 180 -4.07 -8.33 26.09
N GLU A 181 -5.31 -8.13 25.67
CA GLU A 181 -5.63 -7.54 24.36
C GLU A 181 -5.05 -6.13 24.20
N LYS A 182 -5.09 -5.31 25.25
CA LYS A 182 -4.51 -3.95 25.22
C LYS A 182 -2.99 -4.00 25.09
N MET A 183 -2.32 -4.90 25.82
CA MET A 183 -0.88 -5.12 25.72
C MET A 183 -0.47 -5.61 24.32
N VAL A 184 -1.29 -6.46 23.69
CA VAL A 184 -1.08 -6.91 22.30
C VAL A 184 -1.19 -5.73 21.33
N LEU A 185 -2.17 -4.83 21.48
CA LEU A 185 -2.26 -3.62 20.66
C LEU A 185 -1.05 -2.70 20.82
N ASP A 186 -0.55 -2.53 22.04
CA ASP A 186 0.65 -1.72 22.29
C ASP A 186 1.88 -2.31 21.60
N GLU A 187 2.03 -3.63 21.68
CA GLU A 187 3.15 -4.32 21.01
C GLU A 187 3.02 -4.31 19.48
N ILE A 188 1.80 -4.37 18.92
CA ILE A 188 1.55 -4.19 17.47
C ILE A 188 2.07 -2.83 17.00
N VAL A 189 1.75 -1.74 17.73
CA VAL A 189 2.21 -0.38 17.40
C VAL A 189 3.72 -0.28 17.52
N LYS A 190 4.30 -0.79 18.62
CA LYS A 190 5.75 -0.79 18.86
C LYS A 190 6.51 -1.52 17.76
N GLN A 191 5.97 -2.62 17.26
CA GLN A 191 6.57 -3.38 16.15
C GLN A 191 6.26 -2.81 14.76
N LYS A 192 5.58 -1.66 14.67
CA LYS A 192 5.22 -1.02 13.39
C LYS A 192 4.37 -1.90 12.48
N ILE A 193 3.56 -2.77 13.09
CA ILE A 193 2.60 -3.63 12.38
C ILE A 193 1.29 -2.85 12.24
N ARG A 194 0.61 -3.02 11.11
CA ARG A 194 -0.72 -2.42 10.88
C ARG A 194 -1.66 -2.72 12.05
N LEU A 195 -2.38 -1.70 12.54
CA LEU A 195 -3.44 -1.86 13.55
C LEU A 195 -4.68 -2.57 12.97
N PRO A 196 -5.38 -3.40 13.77
CA PRO A 196 -6.67 -3.96 13.39
C PRO A 196 -7.69 -2.90 12.95
N ASP A 197 -8.62 -3.31 12.09
CA ASP A 197 -9.71 -2.44 11.65
C ASP A 197 -10.87 -2.42 12.66
N LYS A 198 -11.10 -3.53 13.36
CA LYS A 198 -12.15 -3.67 14.38
C LYS A 198 -11.64 -4.50 15.56
N ALA A 199 -12.10 -4.15 16.76
CA ALA A 199 -12.01 -4.98 17.95
C ALA A 199 -13.35 -5.70 18.18
N GLN A 200 -13.31 -6.86 18.84
CA GLN A 200 -14.48 -7.62 19.29
C GLN A 200 -15.45 -7.95 18.14
N LYS A 201 -14.89 -8.41 17.01
CA LYS A 201 -15.63 -8.69 15.79
C LYS A 201 -16.37 -10.03 15.89
N LEU A 202 -17.69 -9.97 15.86
CA LEU A 202 -18.56 -11.13 15.80
C LEU A 202 -18.52 -11.79 14.41
N PHE A 203 -18.25 -13.08 14.38
CA PHE A 203 -18.48 -13.96 13.24
C PHE A 203 -19.85 -14.63 13.39
N SER A 204 -20.66 -14.56 12.33
CA SER A 204 -22.00 -15.15 12.30
C SER A 204 -22.17 -16.01 11.07
N GLU A 205 -22.85 -17.15 11.21
CA GLU A 205 -23.23 -18.01 10.10
C GLU A 205 -24.75 -18.06 10.03
N ASN A 206 -25.34 -17.74 8.87
CA ASN A 206 -26.80 -17.69 8.68
C ASN A 206 -27.51 -16.85 9.77
N ASP A 207 -26.95 -15.67 10.07
CA ASP A 207 -27.42 -14.76 11.13
C ASP A 207 -27.35 -15.30 12.57
N ILE A 208 -26.70 -16.45 12.77
CA ILE A 208 -26.47 -17.04 14.09
C ILE A 208 -25.04 -16.67 14.56
N PRO A 209 -24.89 -16.00 15.72
CA PRO A 209 -23.58 -15.68 16.27
C PRO A 209 -22.83 -16.96 16.67
N MET A 210 -21.63 -17.14 16.11
CA MET A 210 -20.82 -18.34 16.31
C MET A 210 -19.67 -18.10 17.29
N THR A 211 -18.85 -17.09 17.02
CA THR A 211 -17.69 -16.73 17.85
C THR A 211 -17.35 -15.27 17.66
N LYS A 212 -16.62 -14.69 18.62
CA LYS A 212 -16.16 -13.32 18.61
C LYS A 212 -14.64 -13.32 18.63
N ALA A 213 -14.03 -12.72 17.62
CA ALA A 213 -12.58 -12.53 17.60
C ALA A 213 -12.22 -11.21 18.28
N ASP A 214 -11.08 -11.20 18.95
CA ASP A 214 -10.57 -10.02 19.65
C ASP A 214 -10.28 -8.90 18.67
N PHE A 215 -9.71 -9.24 17.51
CA PHE A 215 -9.38 -8.29 16.45
C PHE A 215 -9.74 -8.80 15.06
N PHE A 216 -9.98 -7.87 14.14
CA PHE A 216 -10.29 -8.17 12.74
C PHE A 216 -9.61 -7.19 11.80
N TYR A 217 -9.03 -7.74 10.74
CA TYR A 217 -8.42 -7.01 9.64
C TYR A 217 -9.23 -7.24 8.36
N ASN A 218 -9.59 -6.16 7.69
CA ASN A 218 -10.21 -6.23 6.37
C ASN A 218 -9.19 -6.75 5.34
N PRO A 219 -9.64 -7.55 4.35
CA PRO A 219 -11.04 -7.91 4.13
C PRO A 219 -11.53 -9.13 4.92
N ASN A 220 -10.65 -10.03 5.38
CA ASN A 220 -11.07 -11.39 5.79
C ASN A 220 -10.24 -12.06 6.90
N THR A 221 -9.48 -11.34 7.73
CA THR A 221 -8.60 -11.95 8.74
C THR A 221 -9.13 -11.71 10.16
N TYR A 222 -9.35 -12.81 10.90
CA TYR A 222 -9.74 -12.81 12.31
C TYR A 222 -8.52 -13.16 13.19
N LEU A 223 -8.30 -12.37 14.24
CA LEU A 223 -7.20 -12.54 15.18
C LEU A 223 -7.76 -12.82 16.59
N PHE A 224 -7.33 -13.92 17.18
CA PHE A 224 -7.68 -14.35 18.53
C PHE A 224 -6.47 -14.23 19.46
N VAL A 225 -6.69 -13.68 20.64
CA VAL A 225 -5.71 -13.46 21.72
C VAL A 225 -6.10 -14.38 22.88
N ASP A 226 -5.52 -15.57 22.91
CA ASP A 226 -5.90 -16.61 23.85
C ASP A 226 -5.15 -16.46 25.18
N GLY A 227 -5.78 -15.78 26.13
CA GLY A 227 -5.29 -15.68 27.51
C GLY A 227 -5.41 -16.98 28.32
N PRO A 228 -4.94 -16.97 29.58
CA PRO A 228 -5.04 -18.11 30.48
C PRO A 228 -6.50 -18.52 30.66
N PRO A 229 -6.81 -19.81 30.57
CA PRO A 229 -8.19 -20.27 30.68
C PRO A 229 -8.75 -19.95 32.07
N HIS A 230 -9.86 -19.23 32.13
CA HIS A 230 -10.65 -19.08 33.36
C HIS A 230 -11.58 -20.28 33.61
N LEU A 231 -11.66 -21.23 32.66
CA LEU A 231 -12.63 -22.34 32.61
C LEU A 231 -11.97 -23.66 32.12
N PRO A 232 -12.57 -24.83 32.37
CA PRO A 232 -11.95 -26.16 32.15
C PRO A 232 -11.72 -26.57 30.69
N ASP A 233 -10.95 -27.65 30.50
CA ASP A 233 -10.38 -28.14 29.22
C ASP A 233 -11.39 -28.44 28.09
N ASN A 234 -12.68 -28.65 28.39
CA ASN A 234 -13.71 -28.95 27.38
C ASN A 234 -13.91 -27.78 26.39
N VAL A 235 -13.61 -26.55 26.81
CA VAL A 235 -13.77 -25.33 26.00
C VAL A 235 -12.78 -25.26 24.83
N GLN A 236 -11.57 -25.83 24.96
CA GLN A 236 -10.53 -25.73 23.91
C GLN A 236 -10.92 -26.45 22.61
N SER A 237 -11.58 -27.61 22.74
CA SER A 237 -12.03 -28.39 21.57
C SER A 237 -13.15 -27.69 20.81
N GLU A 238 -14.02 -26.97 21.53
CA GLU A 238 -15.11 -26.20 20.93
C GLU A 238 -14.60 -24.93 20.23
N ASP A 239 -13.62 -24.25 20.82
CA ASP A 239 -13.05 -23.03 20.21
C ASP A 239 -12.28 -23.33 18.93
N ARG A 240 -11.54 -24.45 18.90
CA ARG A 240 -10.90 -24.91 17.67
C ARG A 240 -11.92 -25.22 16.57
N ALA A 241 -12.99 -25.92 16.90
CA ALA A 241 -14.05 -26.22 15.92
C ALA A 241 -14.71 -24.95 15.36
N LYS A 242 -14.90 -23.91 16.17
CA LYS A 242 -15.41 -22.60 15.71
C LYS A 242 -14.43 -21.92 14.74
N ARG A 243 -13.12 -22.01 15.01
CA ARG A 243 -12.06 -21.42 14.16
C ARG A 243 -11.91 -22.15 12.83
N ASP A 244 -11.86 -23.48 12.86
CA ASP A 244 -11.82 -24.32 11.64
C ASP A 244 -13.01 -23.99 10.72
N LYS A 245 -14.16 -23.66 11.32
CA LYS A 245 -15.35 -23.25 10.58
C LYS A 245 -15.19 -21.88 9.90
N ILE A 246 -14.55 -20.90 10.57
CA ILE A 246 -14.22 -19.61 9.96
C ILE A 246 -13.30 -19.83 8.74
N GLU A 247 -12.27 -20.64 8.90
CA GLU A 247 -11.33 -20.96 7.81
C GLU A 247 -12.01 -21.67 6.64
N SER A 248 -12.92 -22.61 6.91
CA SER A 248 -13.69 -23.31 5.88
C SER A 248 -14.52 -22.39 4.96
N LYS A 249 -14.77 -21.15 5.40
CA LYS A 249 -15.49 -20.12 4.63
C LYS A 249 -14.57 -19.16 3.87
N GLY A 250 -13.26 -19.41 3.86
CA GLY A 250 -12.27 -18.60 3.13
C GLY A 250 -11.75 -17.37 3.89
N PHE A 251 -11.95 -17.33 5.21
CA PHE A 251 -11.35 -16.33 6.09
C PHE A 251 -10.02 -16.84 6.66
N THR A 252 -9.10 -15.94 6.94
CA THR A 252 -7.84 -16.26 7.62
C THR A 252 -8.06 -16.18 9.12
N VAL A 253 -7.58 -17.17 9.87
CA VAL A 253 -7.60 -17.16 11.34
C VAL A 253 -6.16 -17.13 11.85
N ILE A 254 -5.87 -16.19 12.76
CA ILE A 254 -4.58 -16.09 13.44
C ILE A 254 -4.84 -16.22 14.96
N GLU A 255 -4.01 -16.99 15.63
CA GLU A 255 -4.06 -17.21 17.08
C GLU A 255 -2.75 -16.77 17.74
N LEU A 256 -2.84 -15.92 18.75
CA LEU A 256 -1.75 -15.62 19.67
C LEU A 256 -2.00 -16.38 20.98
N ASP A 257 -1.15 -17.35 21.26
CA ASP A 257 -1.31 -18.25 22.40
C ASP A 257 -0.56 -17.73 23.63
N PHE A 258 -1.33 -17.40 24.67
CA PHE A 258 -0.89 -16.96 26.00
C PHE A 258 -1.53 -17.80 27.12
N LYS A 259 -2.04 -18.99 26.81
CA LYS A 259 -2.78 -19.85 27.76
C LYS A 259 -1.96 -20.25 28.98
N ASP A 260 -0.63 -20.23 28.88
CA ASP A 260 0.27 -20.58 29.98
C ASP A 260 0.49 -19.45 31.01
N GLY A 261 -0.04 -18.25 30.76
CA GLY A 261 0.03 -17.10 31.67
C GLY A 261 1.43 -16.52 31.89
N LYS A 262 2.47 -17.05 31.25
CA LYS A 262 3.86 -16.63 31.49
C LYS A 262 4.17 -15.23 31.01
N TYR A 263 3.32 -14.64 30.18
CA TYR A 263 3.46 -13.25 29.73
C TYR A 263 3.41 -12.24 30.88
N ILE A 264 2.80 -12.59 32.01
CA ILE A 264 2.75 -11.77 33.23
C ILE A 264 4.16 -11.59 33.82
N GLU A 265 4.98 -12.64 33.76
CA GLU A 265 6.35 -12.65 34.28
C GLU A 265 7.37 -12.19 33.23
N ASN A 266 7.06 -12.38 31.94
CA ASN A 266 7.95 -12.08 30.84
C ASN A 266 7.22 -11.44 29.64
N SER A 267 7.30 -10.12 29.54
CA SER A 267 6.69 -9.34 28.45
C SER A 267 7.26 -9.68 27.06
N PHE A 268 8.47 -10.25 26.97
CA PHE A 268 9.06 -10.71 25.71
C PHE A 268 8.21 -11.80 25.02
N LEU A 269 7.35 -12.50 25.76
CA LEU A 269 6.45 -13.48 25.17
C LEU A 269 5.36 -12.81 24.31
N ILE A 270 4.92 -11.61 24.67
CA ILE A 270 3.99 -10.81 23.85
C ILE A 270 4.70 -10.37 22.58
N GLU A 271 5.90 -9.82 22.71
CA GLU A 271 6.75 -9.43 21.57
C GLU A 271 6.89 -10.58 20.57
N ARG A 272 7.29 -11.77 21.05
CA ARG A 272 7.48 -12.95 20.21
C ARG A 272 6.21 -13.43 19.50
N GLN A 273 5.06 -13.41 20.20
CA GLN A 273 3.78 -13.81 19.61
C GLN A 273 3.33 -12.79 18.55
N VAL A 274 3.43 -11.50 18.87
CA VAL A 274 3.05 -10.40 17.96
C VAL A 274 3.94 -10.37 16.71
N SER A 275 5.23 -10.70 16.82
CA SER A 275 6.11 -10.78 15.64
C SER A 275 5.66 -11.79 14.59
N LYS A 276 4.86 -12.82 14.96
CA LYS A 276 4.26 -13.75 13.99
C LYS A 276 3.30 -13.07 13.02
N LEU A 277 2.70 -11.95 13.42
CA LEU A 277 1.77 -11.19 12.58
C LEU A 277 2.46 -10.60 11.34
N ARG A 278 3.78 -10.38 11.38
CA ARG A 278 4.54 -9.88 10.23
C ARG A 278 4.45 -10.78 9.00
N ALA A 279 4.31 -12.09 9.17
CA ALA A 279 4.12 -13.02 8.06
C ALA A 279 2.77 -12.86 7.34
N TYR A 280 1.84 -12.09 7.90
CA TYR A 280 0.49 -11.87 7.36
C TYR A 280 0.26 -10.43 6.91
N PHE A 281 1.08 -9.49 7.37
CA PHE A 281 0.93 -8.06 7.14
C PHE A 281 2.30 -7.49 6.76
N ASP A 282 2.64 -7.57 5.47
CA ASP A 282 3.93 -7.11 4.91
C ASP A 282 4.07 -5.57 4.88
N ASP A 283 3.05 -4.83 5.30
CA ASP A 283 3.09 -3.37 5.40
C ASP A 283 3.71 -2.94 6.74
N VAL A 284 5.03 -2.73 6.77
CA VAL A 284 5.69 -2.02 7.88
C VAL A 284 5.28 -0.55 7.81
N ILE A 285 4.46 -0.09 8.77
CA ILE A 285 4.05 1.31 8.82
C ILE A 285 5.07 2.11 9.65
N ASP A 286 5.70 3.10 9.03
CA ASP A 286 6.76 3.87 9.67
C ASP A 286 6.19 4.89 10.69
N TYR A 287 6.32 4.60 11.99
CA TYR A 287 5.95 5.51 13.08
C TYR A 287 7.17 6.03 13.87
N ASN A 288 7.05 7.24 14.42
CA ASN A 288 8.00 7.79 15.40
C ASN A 288 7.80 7.13 16.79
N HIS A 289 8.88 7.09 17.59
CA HIS A 289 9.03 6.26 18.79
C HIS A 289 8.14 6.66 20.01
N ASP A 290 7.41 7.78 19.95
CA ASP A 290 6.78 8.43 21.12
C ASP A 290 5.31 8.00 21.38
N LEU A 291 4.94 6.77 20.97
CA LEU A 291 3.57 6.25 21.05
C LEU A 291 3.28 5.33 22.25
N VAL A 292 4.27 5.03 23.10
CA VAL A 292 4.15 4.14 24.27
C VAL A 292 4.40 4.91 25.57
#